data_AF-A0A2P7TV81-F1
#
_entry.id   AF-A0A2P7TV81-F1
#
_cell.length_a   1.000
_cell.length_b   1.000
_cell.length_c   1.000
_cell.angle_alpha   90.00
_cell.angle_beta   90.00
_cell.angle_gamma   90.00
#
_symmetry.space_group_name_H-M   'P 1'
#
loop_
_entity.id
_entity.type
_entity.pdbx_description
1 polymer ?
#
loop_
_entity_poly.entity_id
_entity_poly.type
_entity_poly.pdbx_seq_one_letter_code
_entity_poly.pdbx_strand_id
1 'polypeptide(L)'
;MLLLPGKPLHPAQGVFVCRFQAGLFNFQERFITTFSYLCSPMEPFQPDFYIAADLQIIATRHLLLPVRINHLDLLFLVDTGASATCIDFQTAEMLRLPLQKNTELLTSATGTETEGFTEAIADQLQIGSVCIKQQPVAVLNLQHINQRLEQMAGVQVQGILGADVLLALQAVIDFGQAKLYLKEW
;
A
#
# COMPACT_ATOMS: atom_id res chain seq x y z
N MET A 1 -15.40 -24.61 8.67
CA MET A 1 -15.47 -24.98 7.25
C MET A 1 -16.41 -26.18 7.12
N LEU A 2 -17.64 -25.96 6.67
CA LEU A 2 -18.60 -27.02 6.34
C LEU A 2 -19.03 -26.74 4.90
N LEU A 3 -18.62 -27.62 3.99
CA LEU A 3 -19.02 -27.57 2.57
C LEU A 3 -20.34 -28.33 2.44
N LEU A 4 -21.38 -27.67 1.93
CA LEU A 4 -22.56 -28.36 1.41
C LEU A 4 -22.27 -28.85 -0.02
N PRO A 5 -22.66 -30.07 -0.41
CA PRO A 5 -22.37 -30.61 -1.74
C PRO A 5 -23.38 -30.10 -2.77
N GLY A 6 -22.92 -29.90 -4.03
CA GLY A 6 -23.81 -29.97 -5.19
C GLY A 6 -24.01 -28.73 -6.06
N LYS A 7 -23.03 -27.82 -6.20
CA LYS A 7 -23.01 -26.89 -7.34
C LYS A 7 -21.70 -27.05 -8.14
N PRO A 8 -21.75 -27.11 -9.48
CA PRO A 8 -20.55 -27.12 -10.29
C PRO A 8 -19.78 -25.81 -10.03
N LEU A 9 -18.48 -25.95 -9.76
CA LEU A 9 -17.56 -24.83 -9.68
C LEU A 9 -17.45 -24.22 -11.08
N HIS A 10 -18.17 -23.13 -11.32
CA HIS A 10 -17.73 -22.17 -12.32
C HIS A 10 -16.32 -21.70 -11.93
N PRO A 11 -15.40 -21.44 -12.88
CA PRO A 11 -14.12 -20.84 -12.58
C PRO A 11 -14.39 -19.41 -12.10
N ALA A 12 -14.63 -19.26 -10.80
CA ALA A 12 -14.56 -17.97 -10.15
C ALA A 12 -13.08 -17.56 -10.25
N GLN A 13 -12.77 -16.70 -11.21
CA GLN A 13 -11.62 -15.82 -11.13
C GLN A 13 -11.84 -15.00 -9.86
N GLY A 14 -11.34 -15.53 -8.74
CA GLY A 14 -11.53 -14.94 -7.43
C GLY A 14 -10.71 -13.67 -7.36
N VAL A 15 -11.36 -12.53 -7.61
CA VAL A 15 -10.83 -11.24 -7.18
C VAL A 15 -10.83 -11.29 -5.65
N PHE A 16 -9.67 -11.51 -5.04
CA PHE A 16 -9.49 -11.32 -3.61
C PHE A 16 -9.49 -9.81 -3.35
N VAL A 17 -10.68 -9.24 -3.15
CA VAL A 17 -10.84 -7.85 -2.73
C VAL A 17 -10.48 -7.74 -1.26
N CYS A 18 -9.21 -7.51 -0.94
CA CYS A 18 -8.82 -7.04 0.38
C CYS A 18 -9.21 -5.56 0.50
N ARG A 19 -10.49 -5.28 0.80
CA ARG A 19 -10.93 -3.95 1.23
C ARG A 19 -10.67 -3.82 2.72
N PHE A 20 -9.73 -2.97 3.09
CA PHE A 20 -9.51 -2.59 4.47
C PHE A 20 -10.53 -1.50 4.84
N GLN A 21 -11.51 -1.83 5.68
CA GLN A 21 -12.32 -0.81 6.35
C GLN A 21 -11.56 -0.33 7.58
N ALA A 22 -11.28 0.97 7.66
CA ALA A 22 -10.80 1.59 8.89
C ALA A 22 -11.92 1.58 9.94
N GLY A 23 -11.87 0.64 10.88
CA GLY A 23 -12.64 0.67 12.12
C GLY A 23 -11.72 1.14 13.25
N LEU A 24 -12.15 2.12 14.05
CA LEU A 24 -11.45 2.50 15.28
C LEU A 24 -11.39 1.29 16.23
N PHE A 25 -10.19 0.74 16.45
CA PHE A 25 -9.96 -0.28 17.48
C PHE A 25 -9.45 0.40 18.75
N ASN A 26 -10.31 0.54 19.76
CA ASN A 26 -9.88 0.74 21.14
C ASN A 26 -9.53 -0.61 21.74
N PHE A 27 -8.25 -0.81 22.05
CA PHE A 27 -7.74 -2.04 22.65
C PHE A 27 -7.87 -1.96 24.17
N GLN A 28 -8.91 -2.57 24.73
CA GLN A 28 -8.91 -3.01 26.13
C GLN A 28 -9.38 -4.47 26.24
N GLU A 29 -8.68 -5.20 27.08
CA GLU A 29 -8.59 -6.66 27.16
C GLU A 29 -9.87 -7.45 27.51
N ARG A 30 -9.83 -8.72 27.06
CA ARG A 30 -10.43 -9.96 27.61
C ARG A 30 -11.89 -10.32 27.29
N PHE A 31 -12.01 -11.60 26.93
CA PHE A 31 -13.17 -12.46 26.67
C PHE A 31 -13.70 -12.48 25.23
N ILE A 32 -13.41 -13.61 24.57
CA ILE A 32 -14.04 -14.04 23.33
C ILE A 32 -15.50 -14.38 23.64
N THR A 33 -16.41 -13.47 23.30
CA THR A 33 -17.81 -13.77 23.08
C THR A 33 -18.17 -13.27 21.69
N THR A 34 -18.53 -14.22 20.83
CA THR A 34 -19.10 -14.10 19.48
C THR A 34 -19.18 -12.67 18.93
N PHE A 35 -18.16 -12.25 18.18
CA PHE A 35 -18.27 -11.11 17.29
C PHE A 35 -19.18 -11.52 16.13
N SER A 36 -20.48 -11.32 16.27
CA SER A 36 -21.35 -11.13 15.12
C SER A 36 -20.92 -9.81 14.48
N TYR A 37 -19.92 -9.87 13.60
CA TYR A 37 -19.70 -8.78 12.66
C TYR A 37 -21.03 -8.62 11.92
N LEU A 38 -21.71 -7.49 12.15
CA LEU A 38 -22.67 -6.93 11.21
C LEU A 38 -21.87 -6.63 9.93
N CYS A 39 -21.54 -7.70 9.20
CA CYS A 39 -21.00 -7.61 7.87
C CYS A 39 -22.19 -7.16 7.03
N SER A 40 -22.38 -5.85 6.92
CA SER A 40 -23.22 -5.28 5.88
C SER A 40 -22.81 -5.97 4.57
N PRO A 41 -23.75 -6.48 3.76
CA PRO A 41 -23.41 -7.13 2.51
C PRO A 41 -22.50 -6.17 1.73
N MET A 42 -21.28 -6.61 1.50
CA MET A 42 -20.33 -5.82 0.72
C MET A 42 -20.88 -5.71 -0.69
N GLU A 43 -21.12 -4.48 -1.15
CA GLU A 43 -21.39 -4.23 -2.56
C GLU A 43 -20.24 -4.83 -3.39
N PRO A 44 -20.55 -5.62 -4.45
CA PRO A 44 -19.54 -6.23 -5.29
C PRO A 44 -18.61 -5.17 -5.88
N PHE A 45 -17.34 -5.54 -6.09
CA PHE A 45 -16.38 -4.66 -6.76
C PHE A 45 -16.89 -4.31 -8.17
N GLN A 46 -17.04 -3.01 -8.42
CA GLN A 46 -17.47 -2.45 -9.70
C GLN A 46 -16.29 -1.68 -10.32
N PRO A 47 -15.56 -2.28 -11.27
CA PRO A 47 -14.31 -1.72 -11.80
C PRO A 47 -14.49 -0.38 -12.52
N ASP A 48 -15.69 -0.08 -13.03
CA ASP A 48 -15.97 1.16 -13.77
C ASP A 48 -15.80 2.43 -12.93
N PHE A 49 -15.79 2.31 -11.59
CA PHE A 49 -15.56 3.42 -10.67
C PHE A 49 -14.10 3.52 -10.19
N TYR A 50 -13.20 2.76 -10.80
CA TYR A 50 -11.80 2.68 -10.41
C TYR A 50 -10.89 2.94 -11.60
N ILE A 51 -9.79 3.62 -11.33
CA ILE A 51 -8.65 3.69 -12.23
C ILE A 51 -7.77 2.47 -11.98
N ALA A 52 -7.44 1.75 -13.05
CA ALA A 52 -6.53 0.61 -12.98
C ALA A 52 -5.09 1.07 -13.26
N ALA A 53 -4.16 0.68 -12.38
CA ALA A 53 -2.72 0.79 -12.59
C ALA A 53 -2.09 -0.60 -12.72
N ASP A 54 -1.11 -0.73 -13.62
CA ASP A 54 -0.37 -1.97 -13.82
C ASP A 54 0.57 -2.26 -12.65
N LEU A 55 0.47 -3.46 -12.09
CA LEU A 55 1.42 -4.00 -11.14
C LEU A 55 2.41 -4.92 -11.85
N GLN A 56 3.65 -4.90 -11.37
CA GLN A 56 4.64 -5.92 -11.71
C GLN A 56 4.79 -6.86 -10.51
N ILE A 57 4.40 -8.11 -10.69
CA ILE A 57 4.63 -9.16 -9.69
C ILE A 57 5.99 -9.79 -10.01
N ILE A 58 7.00 -9.54 -9.18
CA ILE A 58 8.35 -10.05 -9.39
C ILE A 58 8.51 -11.49 -8.84
N ALA A 59 9.65 -12.14 -9.12
CA ALA A 59 9.92 -13.52 -8.72
C ALA A 59 9.79 -13.77 -7.21
N THR A 60 10.05 -12.75 -6.39
CA THR A 60 9.88 -12.77 -4.93
C THR A 60 8.45 -12.52 -4.46
N ARG A 61 7.49 -12.42 -5.39
CA ARG A 61 6.05 -12.16 -5.18
C ARG A 61 5.71 -10.79 -4.61
N HIS A 62 6.67 -9.89 -4.51
CA HIS A 62 6.43 -8.50 -4.19
C HIS A 62 5.75 -7.79 -5.36
N LEU A 63 4.96 -6.77 -5.04
CA LEU A 63 4.19 -5.97 -5.98
C LEU A 63 4.90 -4.66 -6.23
N LEU A 64 5.36 -4.43 -7.46
CA LEU A 64 5.95 -3.16 -7.86
C LEU A 64 4.96 -2.33 -8.65
N LEU A 65 4.99 -1.01 -8.45
CA LEU A 65 4.06 -0.06 -9.02
C LEU A 65 4.82 1.18 -9.49
N PRO A 66 4.68 1.59 -10.76
CA PRO A 66 5.16 2.88 -11.22
C PRO A 66 4.39 4.03 -10.55
N VAL A 67 5.12 4.97 -9.97
CA VAL A 67 4.58 6.15 -9.31
C VAL A 67 5.36 7.37 -9.77
N ARG A 68 4.68 8.46 -10.12
CA ARG A 68 5.34 9.74 -10.36
C ARG A 68 5.16 10.63 -9.15
N ILE A 69 6.26 11.12 -8.58
CA ILE A 69 6.22 12.17 -7.55
C ILE A 69 6.79 13.44 -8.15
N ASN A 70 6.00 14.51 -8.12
CA ASN A 70 6.29 15.79 -8.77
C ASN A 70 6.72 15.57 -10.23
N HIS A 71 8.02 15.59 -10.50
CA HIS A 71 8.61 15.48 -11.83
C HIS A 71 9.44 14.21 -12.06
N LEU A 72 9.54 13.30 -11.08
CA LEU A 72 10.32 12.07 -11.20
C LEU A 72 9.42 10.83 -11.29
N ASP A 73 9.73 9.96 -12.23
CA ASP A 73 9.18 8.62 -12.34
C ASP A 73 9.96 7.66 -11.45
N LEU A 74 9.25 6.97 -10.57
CA LEU A 74 9.78 6.14 -9.51
C LEU A 74 9.12 4.77 -9.52
N LEU A 75 9.79 3.78 -8.95
CA LEU A 75 9.25 2.45 -8.74
C LEU A 75 9.00 2.21 -7.25
N PHE A 76 7.77 1.88 -6.90
CA PHE A 76 7.33 1.68 -5.53
C PHE A 76 7.05 0.22 -5.26
N LEU A 77 7.36 -0.22 -4.03
CA LEU A 77 6.82 -1.45 -3.47
C LEU A 77 5.42 -1.17 -2.91
N VAL A 78 4.41 -1.99 -3.21
CA VAL A 78 3.10 -1.90 -2.54
C VAL A 78 3.13 -2.73 -1.26
N ASP A 79 2.93 -2.09 -0.10
CA ASP A 79 2.98 -2.73 1.21
C ASP A 79 1.77 -2.35 2.06
N THR A 80 0.78 -3.25 2.14
CA THR A 80 -0.41 -3.06 2.98
C THR A 80 -0.09 -3.07 4.48
N GLY A 81 1.10 -3.53 4.87
CA GLY A 81 1.56 -3.55 6.26
C GLY A 81 2.31 -2.28 6.68
N ALA A 82 2.70 -1.42 5.73
CA ALA A 82 3.27 -0.12 6.04
C ALA A 82 2.16 0.88 6.39
N SER A 83 2.25 1.53 7.55
CA SER A 83 1.23 2.51 7.97
C SER A 83 1.24 3.78 7.13
N ALA A 84 2.39 4.19 6.63
CA ALA A 84 2.61 5.40 5.86
C ALA A 84 3.37 5.12 4.56
N THR A 85 3.08 5.92 3.53
CA THR A 85 3.83 5.93 2.28
C THR A 85 5.19 6.59 2.52
N CYS A 86 6.25 5.98 1.99
CA CYS A 86 7.61 6.47 2.22
C CYS A 86 8.46 6.48 0.96
N ILE A 87 9.52 7.28 0.99
CA ILE A 87 10.54 7.39 -0.06
C ILE A 87 11.93 7.27 0.55
N ASP A 88 12.90 6.88 -0.28
CA ASP A 88 14.31 6.89 0.11
C ASP A 88 14.86 8.31 0.30
N PHE A 89 15.85 8.47 1.17
CA PHE A 89 16.55 9.75 1.38
C PHE A 89 17.08 10.34 0.07
N GLN A 90 17.72 9.53 -0.79
CA GLN A 90 18.25 10.02 -2.06
C GLN A 90 17.13 10.51 -2.99
N THR A 91 15.98 9.84 -2.95
CA THR A 91 14.79 10.24 -3.71
C THR A 91 14.26 11.60 -3.23
N ALA A 92 14.18 11.82 -1.93
CA ALA A 92 13.74 13.10 -1.36
C ALA A 92 14.68 14.26 -1.76
N GLU A 93 16.00 14.01 -1.78
CA GLU A 93 17.00 14.98 -2.25
C GLU A 93 16.85 15.30 -3.75
N MET A 94 16.69 14.28 -4.60
CA MET A 94 16.49 14.47 -6.05
C MET A 94 15.21 15.26 -6.34
N LEU A 95 14.14 14.99 -5.59
CA LEU A 95 12.88 15.73 -5.66
C LEU A 95 12.96 17.14 -5.06
N ARG A 96 14.03 17.44 -4.32
CA ARG A 96 14.24 18.70 -3.57
C ARG A 96 13.12 18.98 -2.57
N LEU A 97 12.62 17.94 -1.91
CA LEU A 97 11.56 18.11 -0.93
C LEU A 97 12.11 18.73 0.37
N PRO A 98 11.44 19.77 0.91
CA PRO A 98 11.78 20.29 2.22
C PRO A 98 11.54 19.22 3.30
N LEU A 99 12.60 18.91 4.02
CA LEU A 99 12.61 17.91 5.08
C LEU A 99 12.19 18.55 6.41
N GLN A 100 11.14 18.01 7.02
CA GLN A 100 10.65 18.40 8.34
C GLN A 100 11.03 17.33 9.35
N LYS A 101 11.65 17.74 10.46
CA LYS A 101 11.97 16.81 11.54
C LYS A 101 10.71 16.54 12.34
N ASN A 102 10.20 15.31 12.27
CA ASN A 102 9.13 14.84 13.15
C ASN A 102 9.74 14.13 14.37
N THR A 103 9.25 14.48 15.56
CA THR A 103 9.69 13.90 16.84
C THR A 103 8.91 12.64 17.23
N GLU A 104 7.91 12.24 16.45
CA GLU A 104 7.15 11.01 16.70
C GLU A 104 7.94 9.76 16.26
N LEU A 105 7.86 8.68 17.05
CA LEU A 105 8.53 7.41 16.79
C LEU A 105 7.60 6.48 15.98
N LEU A 106 7.98 6.07 14.76
CA LEU A 106 7.40 4.89 14.11
C LEU A 106 8.20 3.63 14.49
N THR A 107 7.49 2.60 14.90
CA THR A 107 8.04 1.26 15.11
C THR A 107 7.97 0.50 13.79
N SER A 108 9.10 0.00 13.29
CA SER A 108 9.08 -0.93 12.15
C SER A 108 8.40 -2.24 12.56
N ALA A 109 7.88 -3.01 11.60
CA ALA A 109 7.38 -4.37 11.85
C ALA A 109 8.46 -5.33 12.44
N THR A 110 9.73 -4.90 12.42
CA THR A 110 10.88 -5.60 13.03
C THR A 110 11.27 -5.10 14.42
N GLY A 111 10.50 -4.18 15.01
CA GLY A 111 10.72 -3.68 16.37
C GLY A 111 11.89 -2.71 16.52
N THR A 112 12.45 -2.21 15.42
CA THR A 112 13.48 -1.17 15.48
C THR A 112 12.82 0.19 15.65
N GLU A 113 13.07 0.85 16.77
CA GLU A 113 12.79 2.27 16.95
C GLU A 113 13.87 3.07 16.22
N THR A 114 13.48 3.81 15.19
CA THR A 114 14.37 4.79 14.54
C THR A 114 14.05 6.16 15.11
N GLU A 115 14.99 6.75 15.85
CA GLU A 115 14.87 8.13 16.30
C GLU A 115 14.88 9.10 15.11
N GLY A 116 13.86 9.96 15.03
CA GLY A 116 13.79 11.09 14.11
C GLY A 116 13.34 10.74 12.70
N PHE A 117 12.04 10.70 12.47
CA PHE A 117 11.53 10.65 11.10
C PHE A 117 11.72 12.01 10.47
N THR A 118 12.21 11.98 9.24
CA THR A 118 12.08 13.12 8.37
C THR A 118 10.82 12.91 7.56
N GLU A 119 9.90 13.85 7.63
CA GLU A 119 8.72 13.89 6.75
C GLU A 119 8.92 14.94 5.68
N ALA A 120 8.31 14.70 4.53
CA ALA A 120 8.23 15.64 3.45
C ALA A 120 6.80 15.68 2.91
N ILE A 121 6.45 16.76 2.21
CA ILE A 121 5.18 16.87 1.50
C ILE A 121 5.48 16.80 0.01
N ALA A 122 4.97 15.78 -0.65
CA ALA A 122 4.95 15.70 -2.10
C ALA A 122 3.82 16.58 -2.64
N ASP A 123 4.13 17.56 -3.48
CA ASP A 123 3.11 18.42 -4.09
C ASP A 123 2.11 17.62 -4.91
N GLN A 124 2.62 16.61 -5.62
CA GLN A 124 1.84 15.69 -6.42
C GLN A 124 2.42 14.27 -6.35
N LEU A 125 1.58 13.30 -5.97
CA LEU A 125 1.83 11.87 -6.13
C LEU A 125 0.83 11.32 -7.14
N GLN A 126 1.33 10.70 -8.21
CA GLN A 126 0.52 10.21 -9.31
C GLN A 126 0.72 8.69 -9.51
N ILE A 127 -0.40 7.97 -9.63
CA ILE A 127 -0.45 6.55 -9.93
C ILE A 127 -1.42 6.35 -11.10
N GLY A 128 -0.90 5.98 -12.27
CA GLY A 128 -1.71 5.99 -13.49
C GLY A 128 -2.28 7.39 -13.75
N SER A 129 -3.61 7.51 -13.87
CA SER A 129 -4.29 8.81 -13.95
C SER A 129 -4.68 9.43 -12.61
N VAL A 130 -4.63 8.67 -11.50
CA VAL A 130 -4.97 9.18 -10.17
C VAL A 130 -3.88 10.12 -9.69
N CYS A 131 -4.28 11.29 -9.20
CA CYS A 131 -3.40 12.33 -8.72
C CYS A 131 -3.79 12.76 -7.30
N ILE A 132 -2.87 12.61 -6.35
CA ILE A 132 -3.01 13.05 -4.97
C ILE A 132 -2.13 14.29 -4.78
N LYS A 133 -2.71 15.38 -4.28
CA LYS A 133 -1.98 16.62 -4.01
C LYS A 133 -1.58 16.69 -2.54
N GLN A 134 -0.44 17.31 -2.27
CA GLN A 134 0.05 17.58 -0.91
C GLN A 134 0.09 16.30 -0.06
N GLN A 135 0.63 15.22 -0.62
CA GLN A 135 0.70 13.92 0.05
C GLN A 135 1.90 13.90 1.02
N PRO A 136 1.69 13.68 2.33
CA PRO A 136 2.78 13.41 3.25
C PRO A 136 3.51 12.12 2.86
N VAL A 137 4.83 12.16 2.93
CA VAL A 137 5.68 10.98 2.73
C VAL A 137 6.73 10.93 3.83
N ALA A 138 6.89 9.75 4.43
CA ALA A 138 8.01 9.50 5.33
C ALA A 138 9.31 9.34 4.51
N VAL A 139 10.43 9.81 5.04
CA VAL A 139 11.75 9.65 4.42
C VAL A 139 12.57 8.67 5.25
N LEU A 140 12.89 7.53 4.66
CA LEU A 140 13.53 6.39 5.32
C LEU A 140 14.74 5.90 4.53
N ASN A 141 15.60 5.11 5.17
CA ASN A 141 16.68 4.41 4.47
C ASN A 141 16.15 3.08 3.91
N LEU A 142 16.04 2.97 2.59
CA LEU A 142 15.54 1.76 1.93
C LEU A 142 16.66 0.76 1.58
N GLN A 143 17.92 1.02 1.96
CA GLN A 143 19.08 0.19 1.60
C GLN A 143 18.89 -1.29 1.92
N HIS A 144 18.39 -1.63 3.11
CA HIS A 144 18.23 -3.04 3.49
C HIS A 144 17.15 -3.75 2.64
N ILE A 145 16.08 -3.04 2.27
CA ILE A 145 15.05 -3.55 1.35
C ILE A 145 15.65 -3.73 -0.04
N ASN A 146 16.32 -2.71 -0.56
CA ASN A 146 16.93 -2.73 -1.89
C ASN A 146 18.04 -3.76 -2.02
N GLN A 147 18.86 -3.99 -1.00
CA GLN A 147 19.86 -5.06 -1.01
C GLN A 147 19.21 -6.44 -1.17
N ARG A 148 18.09 -6.71 -0.48
CA ARG A 148 17.39 -7.99 -0.59
C ARG A 148 16.67 -8.14 -1.94
N LEU A 149 15.98 -7.09 -2.40
CA LEU A 149 15.30 -7.11 -3.69
C LEU A 149 16.29 -7.26 -4.85
N GLU A 150 17.44 -6.59 -4.79
CA GLU A 150 18.49 -6.70 -5.79
C GLU A 150 19.05 -8.13 -5.84
N GLN A 151 19.38 -8.72 -4.68
CA GLN A 151 19.90 -10.08 -4.61
C GLN A 151 18.94 -11.14 -5.14
N MET A 152 17.63 -10.97 -4.89
CA MET A 152 16.63 -11.99 -5.20
C MET A 152 15.92 -11.78 -6.53
N ALA A 153 15.89 -10.55 -7.05
CA ALA A 153 15.13 -10.17 -8.24
C ALA A 153 15.81 -9.13 -9.15
N GLY A 154 16.98 -8.59 -8.79
CA GLY A 154 17.71 -7.60 -9.59
C GLY A 154 16.96 -6.27 -9.76
N VAL A 155 16.22 -5.86 -8.72
CA VAL A 155 15.42 -4.62 -8.73
C VAL A 155 15.65 -3.79 -7.47
N GLN A 156 15.56 -2.48 -7.63
CA GLN A 156 15.53 -1.51 -6.54
C GLN A 156 14.30 -0.62 -6.65
N VAL A 157 13.78 -0.22 -5.49
CA VAL A 157 12.63 0.69 -5.37
C VAL A 157 13.07 2.00 -4.72
N GLN A 158 12.34 3.06 -5.05
CA GLN A 158 12.58 4.40 -4.54
C GLN A 158 11.58 4.80 -3.45
N GLY A 159 10.57 3.96 -3.22
CA GLY A 159 9.55 4.16 -2.20
C GLY A 159 8.71 2.92 -1.90
N ILE A 160 7.87 3.06 -0.88
CA ILE A 160 6.87 2.09 -0.46
C ILE A 160 5.52 2.81 -0.43
N LEU A 161 4.51 2.24 -1.11
CA LEU A 161 3.13 2.72 -1.06
C LEU A 161 2.42 2.05 0.12
N GLY A 162 2.08 2.85 1.12
CA GLY A 162 1.53 2.40 2.40
C GLY A 162 0.01 2.45 2.50
N ALA A 163 -0.48 2.02 3.66
CA ALA A 163 -1.90 1.95 3.98
C ALA A 163 -2.60 3.31 3.96
N ASP A 164 -1.91 4.41 4.27
CA ASP A 164 -2.41 5.78 4.18
C ASP A 164 -3.02 6.09 2.79
N VAL A 165 -2.26 5.84 1.72
CA VAL A 165 -2.72 6.06 0.34
C VAL A 165 -3.68 4.96 -0.10
N LEU A 166 -3.38 3.70 0.21
CA LEU A 166 -4.21 2.57 -0.20
C LEU A 166 -5.63 2.66 0.40
N LEU A 167 -5.77 3.07 1.65
CA LEU A 167 -7.07 3.28 2.30
C LEU A 167 -7.80 4.49 1.73
N ALA A 168 -7.11 5.61 1.55
CA ALA A 168 -7.70 6.85 1.02
C ALA A 168 -8.34 6.64 -0.37
N LEU A 169 -7.68 5.83 -1.21
CA LEU A 169 -8.14 5.49 -2.55
C LEU A 169 -8.97 4.20 -2.61
N GLN A 170 -9.38 3.64 -1.47
CA GLN A 170 -10.13 2.37 -1.37
C GLN A 170 -9.56 1.25 -2.25
N ALA A 171 -8.23 1.13 -2.25
CA ALA A 171 -7.51 0.32 -3.22
C ALA A 171 -7.97 -1.15 -3.23
N VAL A 172 -8.00 -1.73 -4.44
CA VAL A 172 -8.26 -3.15 -4.66
C VAL A 172 -7.08 -3.74 -5.42
N ILE A 173 -6.44 -4.76 -4.84
CA ILE A 173 -5.34 -5.48 -5.47
C ILE A 173 -5.91 -6.73 -6.17
N ASP A 174 -5.77 -6.78 -7.48
CA ASP A 174 -6.08 -7.97 -8.27
C ASP A 174 -4.79 -8.66 -8.71
N PHE A 175 -4.45 -9.76 -8.03
CA PHE A 175 -3.29 -10.58 -8.36
C PHE A 175 -3.46 -11.35 -9.68
N GLY A 176 -4.69 -11.69 -10.07
CA GLY A 176 -4.97 -12.46 -11.29
C GLY A 176 -4.74 -11.62 -12.54
N GLN A 177 -5.07 -10.33 -12.48
CA GLN A 177 -4.84 -9.37 -13.56
C GLN A 177 -3.55 -8.56 -13.41
N ALA A 178 -2.84 -8.71 -12.29
CA ALA A 178 -1.72 -7.85 -11.89
C ALA A 178 -2.09 -6.35 -11.97
N LYS A 179 -3.22 -5.98 -11.34
CA LYS A 179 -3.74 -4.62 -11.32
C LYS A 179 -3.93 -4.10 -9.90
N LEU A 180 -3.64 -2.81 -9.72
CA LEU A 180 -4.07 -2.03 -8.58
C LEU A 180 -5.20 -1.11 -9.03
N TYR A 181 -6.40 -1.29 -8.49
CA TYR A 181 -7.54 -0.43 -8.76
C TYR A 181 -7.64 0.62 -7.66
N LEU A 182 -7.73 1.89 -8.06
CA LEU A 182 -7.77 3.05 -7.17
C LEU A 182 -9.02 3.86 -7.46
N LYS A 183 -9.78 4.19 -6.41
CA LYS A 183 -10.97 5.03 -6.53
C LYS A 183 -10.58 6.49 -6.63
N GLU A 184 -11.04 7.15 -7.69
CA GLU A 184 -10.90 8.60 -7.87
C GLU A 184 -12.14 9.29 -7.26
N TRP A 185 -11.95 10.48 -6.67
CA TRP A 185 -13.01 11.27 -6.03
C TRP A 185 -13.19 12.61 -6.75
#